data_AF-A0A433UM53-F1
#
_entry.id   AF-A0A433UM53-F1
#
_cell.length_a   1.000
_cell.length_b   1.000
_cell.length_c   1.000
_cell.angle_alpha   90.00
_cell.angle_beta   90.00
_cell.angle_gamma   90.00
#
_symmetry.space_group_name_H-M   'P 1'
#
loop_
_entity.id
_entity.type
_entity.pdbx_description
1 polymer ?
#
loop_
_entity_poly.entity_id
_entity_poly.type
_entity_poly.pdbx_seq_one_letter_code
_entity_poly.pdbx_strand_id
1 'polypeptide(L)'
;MSKPPRSNYPDIGHLGEDLVAQWLQSTGWEVLHRRFCSRWGEIDIIAQYHQKIETATSPNTKNLDSILAFVEVKTRSAGNWDTGGKTAITPKKQAKLWRTAEIFLAEYPEKADYPCRFDVAIVFCQRVLKKQGKVTAIPEAIASLSTNELSLQLQEYIPSAFEL
;
A
#
# COMPACT_ATOMS: atom_id res chain seq x y z
N MET A 1 20.26 26.84 19.66
CA MET A 1 20.31 26.37 18.26
C MET A 1 18.88 26.10 17.82
N SER A 2 18.32 26.99 16.98
CA SER A 2 16.97 26.87 16.43
C SER A 2 16.90 25.66 15.49
N LYS A 3 15.92 24.78 15.70
CA LYS A 3 15.63 23.68 14.76
C LYS A 3 15.35 24.28 13.38
N PRO A 4 15.88 23.71 12.28
CA PRO A 4 15.52 24.20 10.96
C PRO A 4 14.00 24.11 10.78
N PRO A 5 13.37 25.03 10.01
CA PRO A 5 11.94 24.96 9.74
C PRO A 5 11.62 23.58 9.16
N ARG A 6 10.49 22.99 9.58
CA ARG A 6 9.96 21.77 8.96
C ARG A 6 9.91 22.05 7.46
N SER A 7 10.72 21.32 6.70
CA SER A 7 10.83 21.56 5.27
C SER A 7 9.45 21.48 4.64
N ASN A 8 9.08 22.47 3.84
CA ASN A 8 7.80 22.54 3.12
C ASN A 8 7.71 21.51 1.98
N TYR A 9 8.44 20.39 2.09
CA TYR A 9 8.39 19.31 1.12
C TYR A 9 7.07 18.57 1.32
N PRO A 10 6.25 18.41 0.27
CA PRO A 10 5.08 17.55 0.33
C PRO A 10 5.50 16.16 0.81
N ASP A 11 4.72 15.60 1.73
CA ASP A 11 4.93 14.25 2.24
C ASP A 11 4.63 13.24 1.13
N ILE A 12 5.68 12.87 0.39
CA ILE A 12 5.59 11.91 -0.72
C ILE A 12 5.13 10.53 -0.24
N GLY A 13 5.30 10.21 1.04
CA GLY A 13 4.77 8.99 1.65
C GLY A 13 3.25 9.00 1.60
N HIS A 14 2.63 10.05 2.15
CA HIS A 14 1.18 10.22 2.14
C HIS A 14 0.60 10.27 0.73
N LEU A 15 1.23 10.99 -0.20
CA LEU A 15 0.76 11.05 -1.58
C LEU A 15 0.85 9.71 -2.30
N GLY A 16 1.87 8.90 -2.00
CA GLY A 16 2.00 7.55 -2.53
C GLY A 16 0.92 6.62 -1.96
N GLU A 17 0.67 6.71 -0.67
CA GLU A 17 -0.41 5.98 0.00
C GLU A 17 -1.79 6.36 -0.57
N ASP A 18 -2.04 7.66 -0.82
CA ASP A 18 -3.24 8.15 -1.49
C ASP A 18 -3.42 7.51 -2.87
N LEU A 19 -2.36 7.48 -3.69
CA LEU A 19 -2.40 6.87 -5.02
C LEU A 19 -2.72 5.37 -4.95
N VAL A 20 -2.09 4.64 -4.03
CA VAL A 20 -2.32 3.19 -3.88
C VAL A 20 -3.74 2.92 -3.38
N ALA A 21 -4.24 3.68 -2.41
CA ALA A 21 -5.60 3.53 -1.90
C ALA A 21 -6.65 3.78 -3.01
N GLN A 22 -6.48 4.83 -3.81
CA GLN A 22 -7.37 5.13 -4.94
C GLN A 22 -7.34 4.02 -5.99
N TRP A 23 -6.15 3.48 -6.28
CA TRP A 23 -6.02 2.37 -7.22
C TRP A 23 -6.64 1.06 -6.70
N LEU A 24 -6.49 0.75 -5.41
CA LEU A 24 -7.17 -0.39 -4.78
C LEU A 24 -8.69 -0.25 -4.91
N GLN A 25 -9.23 0.93 -4.61
CA GLN A 25 -10.66 1.22 -4.77
C GLN A 25 -11.14 1.06 -6.21
N SER A 26 -10.37 1.55 -7.20
CA SER A 26 -10.74 1.42 -8.61
C SER A 26 -10.69 -0.03 -9.12
N THR A 27 -9.96 -0.90 -8.43
CA THR A 27 -9.87 -2.35 -8.73
C THR A 27 -10.84 -3.20 -7.90
N GLY A 28 -11.78 -2.57 -7.20
CA GLY A 28 -12.87 -3.25 -6.47
C GLY A 28 -12.54 -3.62 -5.03
N TRP A 29 -11.42 -3.14 -4.49
CA TRP A 29 -11.11 -3.30 -3.07
C TRP A 29 -11.81 -2.21 -2.24
N GLU A 30 -12.30 -2.59 -1.08
CA GLU A 30 -12.75 -1.67 -0.04
C GLU A 30 -11.55 -1.31 0.85
N VAL A 31 -11.18 -0.03 0.91
CA VAL A 31 -10.14 0.43 1.84
C VAL A 31 -10.77 0.62 3.21
N LEU A 32 -10.45 -0.27 4.15
CA LEU A 32 -10.97 -0.25 5.52
C LEU A 32 -10.22 0.78 6.38
N HIS A 33 -8.90 0.77 6.31
CA HIS A 33 -8.04 1.68 7.07
C HIS A 33 -6.86 2.18 6.25
N ARG A 34 -6.40 3.36 6.66
CA ARG A 34 -5.20 4.03 6.19
C ARG A 34 -4.38 4.43 7.40
N ARG A 35 -3.08 4.15 7.40
CA ARG A 35 -2.14 4.40 8.52
C ARG A 35 -2.67 3.83 9.83
N PHE A 36 -2.98 2.53 9.82
CA PHE A 36 -3.45 1.84 11.02
C PHE A 36 -2.26 1.65 11.98
N CYS A 37 -2.31 2.36 13.11
CA CYS A 37 -1.25 2.38 14.10
C CYS A 37 -1.57 1.51 15.31
N SER A 38 -0.57 0.76 15.77
CA SER A 38 -0.59 0.03 17.02
C SER A 38 0.68 0.30 17.84
N ARG A 39 0.75 -0.28 19.04
CA ARG A 39 1.98 -0.23 19.85
C ARG A 39 3.20 -0.93 19.20
N TRP A 40 2.98 -1.82 18.23
CA TRP A 40 4.04 -2.61 17.60
C TRP A 40 4.55 -2.01 16.29
N GLY A 41 3.72 -1.20 15.62
CA GLY A 41 4.01 -0.66 14.31
C GLY A 41 2.79 -0.03 13.65
N GLU A 42 2.91 0.13 12.34
CA GLU A 42 1.91 0.75 11.48
C GLU A 42 1.73 -0.10 10.23
N ILE A 43 0.51 -0.14 9.70
CA ILE A 43 0.19 -0.69 8.38
C ILE A 43 -0.38 0.45 7.55
N ASP A 44 0.22 0.70 6.38
CA ASP A 44 -0.11 1.88 5.56
C ASP A 44 -1.54 1.80 5.02
N ILE A 45 -1.98 0.64 4.50
CA ILE A 45 -3.34 0.41 4.02
C ILE A 45 -3.84 -0.97 4.44
N ILE A 46 -5.06 -1.05 4.94
CA ILE A 46 -5.80 -2.31 5.14
C ILE A 46 -6.99 -2.29 4.19
N ALA A 47 -7.04 -3.26 3.28
CA ALA A 47 -8.09 -3.34 2.27
C ALA A 47 -8.76 -4.72 2.26
N GLN A 48 -10.05 -4.76 1.94
CA GLN A 48 -10.85 -5.96 1.81
C GLN A 48 -11.31 -6.14 0.37
N TYR A 49 -11.19 -7.35 -0.15
CA TYR A 49 -11.83 -7.73 -1.41
C TYR A 49 -12.94 -8.72 -1.14
N HIS A 50 -14.13 -8.43 -1.64
CA HIS A 50 -15.30 -9.29 -1.50
C HIS A 50 -15.36 -10.23 -2.72
N GLN A 51 -15.09 -11.51 -2.51
CA GLN A 51 -15.17 -12.54 -3.54
C GLN A 51 -16.64 -12.89 -3.80
N LYS A 52 -17.08 -12.76 -5.05
CA LYS A 52 -18.39 -13.28 -5.47
C LYS A 52 -18.33 -14.80 -5.50
N ILE A 53 -18.83 -15.46 -4.46
CA ILE A 53 -19.03 -16.91 -4.48
C ILE A 53 -20.42 -17.18 -5.07
N GLU A 54 -20.48 -17.51 -6.36
CA GLU A 54 -21.74 -17.83 -7.06
C GLU A 54 -22.33 -19.19 -6.65
N THR A 55 -21.60 -19.99 -5.88
CA THR A 55 -22.03 -21.32 -5.42
C THR A 55 -21.76 -21.48 -3.93
N ALA A 56 -22.62 -20.91 -3.09
CA ALA A 56 -22.68 -21.23 -1.67
C ALA A 56 -23.23 -22.66 -1.49
N THR A 57 -22.38 -23.66 -1.75
CA THR A 57 -22.78 -25.09 -1.72
C THR A 57 -22.52 -25.74 -0.36
N SER A 58 -22.04 -25.00 0.66
CA SER A 58 -21.84 -25.59 1.98
C SER A 58 -22.13 -24.62 3.13
N PRO A 59 -23.11 -24.92 4.01
CA PRO A 59 -23.42 -24.11 5.19
C PRO A 59 -22.32 -24.13 6.27
N ASN A 60 -21.22 -24.88 6.05
CA ASN A 60 -20.06 -24.94 6.96
C ASN A 60 -18.84 -24.15 6.47
N THR A 61 -18.90 -23.49 5.32
CA THR A 61 -17.80 -22.64 4.84
C THR A 61 -17.92 -21.25 5.48
N LYS A 62 -17.29 -21.07 6.64
CA LYS A 62 -17.15 -19.75 7.27
C LYS A 62 -16.40 -18.80 6.34
N ASN A 63 -17.07 -17.72 5.92
CA ASN A 63 -16.51 -16.45 5.43
C ASN A 63 -15.23 -16.54 4.57
N LEU A 64 -15.21 -17.39 3.54
CA LEU A 64 -14.17 -17.36 2.50
C LEU A 64 -14.50 -16.35 1.39
N ASP A 65 -15.62 -15.65 1.53
CA ASP A 65 -16.17 -14.68 0.59
C ASP A 65 -15.40 -13.35 0.63
N SER A 66 -14.33 -13.25 1.40
CA SER A 66 -13.53 -12.03 1.53
C SER A 66 -12.07 -12.32 1.81
N ILE A 67 -11.20 -11.44 1.34
CA ILE A 67 -9.75 -11.48 1.58
C ILE A 67 -9.32 -10.14 2.15
N LEU A 68 -8.46 -10.15 3.17
CA LEU A 68 -7.80 -8.95 3.69
C LEU A 68 -6.39 -8.80 3.13
N ALA A 69 -6.07 -7.60 2.66
CA ALA A 69 -4.73 -7.19 2.26
C ALA A 69 -4.19 -6.16 3.25
N PHE A 70 -3.08 -6.48 3.90
CA PHE A 70 -2.27 -5.56 4.69
C PHE A 70 -1.13 -5.05 3.80
N VAL A 71 -1.26 -3.83 3.31
CA VAL A 71 -0.40 -3.27 2.28
C VAL A 71 0.60 -2.30 2.89
N GLU A 72 1.87 -2.51 2.59
CA GLU A 72 2.95 -1.55 2.82
C GLU A 72 3.24 -0.77 1.53
N VAL A 73 3.32 0.55 1.62
CA VAL A 73 3.57 1.46 0.50
C VAL A 73 4.98 2.01 0.57
N LYS A 74 5.72 1.84 -0.52
CA LYS A 74 7.08 2.35 -0.67
C LYS A 74 7.14 3.43 -1.74
N THR A 75 7.08 4.69 -1.32
CA THR A 75 7.35 5.82 -2.22
C THR A 75 8.84 6.08 -2.34
N ARG A 76 9.35 6.08 -3.57
CA ARG A 76 10.76 6.33 -3.91
C ARG A 76 10.89 7.59 -4.73
N SER A 77 11.88 8.42 -4.44
CA SER A 77 12.20 9.60 -5.25
C SER A 77 13.24 9.27 -6.32
N ALA A 78 13.20 9.99 -7.45
CA ALA A 78 14.27 9.97 -8.45
C ALA A 78 15.65 10.19 -7.79
N GLY A 79 16.57 9.22 -7.92
CA GLY A 79 17.91 9.25 -7.34
C GLY A 79 18.14 8.33 -6.13
N ASN A 80 17.09 7.76 -5.53
CA ASN A 80 17.20 6.76 -4.47
C ASN A 80 16.67 5.39 -4.96
N TRP A 81 17.38 4.82 -5.95
CA TRP A 81 17.05 3.52 -6.51
C TRP A 81 17.74 2.43 -5.69
N ASP A 82 17.21 2.14 -4.50
CA ASP A 82 17.49 0.85 -3.88
C ASP A 82 16.79 -0.24 -4.72
N THR A 83 17.55 -1.20 -5.23
CA THR A 83 17.07 -2.29 -6.13
C THR A 83 16.06 -3.24 -5.47
N GLY A 84 15.59 -2.91 -4.28
CA GLY A 84 15.10 -3.88 -3.33
C GLY A 84 13.64 -4.31 -3.43
N GLY A 85 12.86 -4.04 -4.49
CA GLY A 85 11.42 -4.40 -4.60
C GLY A 85 10.84 -5.26 -3.46
N LYS A 86 10.90 -6.60 -3.60
CA LYS A 86 10.52 -7.59 -2.55
C LYS A 86 11.49 -7.67 -1.36
N THR A 87 12.79 -7.44 -1.55
CA THR A 87 13.81 -7.45 -0.47
C THR A 87 13.77 -6.21 0.44
N ALA A 88 12.89 -5.25 0.17
CA ALA A 88 12.74 -3.99 0.91
C ALA A 88 12.02 -4.18 2.25
N ILE A 89 11.28 -5.29 2.43
CA ILE A 89 10.63 -5.62 3.70
C ILE A 89 11.53 -6.57 4.47
N THR A 90 12.41 -5.99 5.29
CA THR A 90 13.27 -6.76 6.21
C THR A 90 12.46 -7.67 7.13
N PRO A 91 13.01 -8.80 7.62
CA PRO A 91 12.31 -9.68 8.56
C PRO A 91 11.79 -8.95 9.81
N LYS A 92 12.54 -7.96 10.30
CA LYS A 92 12.11 -7.11 11.42
C LYS A 92 10.84 -6.31 11.09
N LYS A 93 10.70 -5.86 9.84
CA LYS A 93 9.52 -5.15 9.37
C LYS A 93 8.34 -6.09 9.17
N GLN A 94 8.57 -7.29 8.62
CA GLN A 94 7.54 -8.34 8.51
C GLN A 94 6.94 -8.67 9.89
N ALA A 95 7.80 -8.88 10.90
CA ALA A 95 7.34 -9.16 12.27
C ALA A 95 6.49 -8.03 12.90
N LYS A 96 6.76 -6.76 12.54
CA LYS A 96 5.96 -5.62 13.00
C LYS A 96 4.61 -5.54 12.30
N LEU A 97 4.60 -5.74 10.98
CA LEU A 97 3.38 -5.78 10.18
C LEU A 97 2.47 -6.91 10.68
N TRP A 98 3.02 -8.08 10.93
CA TRP A 98 2.31 -9.22 11.51
C TRP A 98 1.64 -8.88 12.85
N ARG A 99 2.41 -8.41 13.84
CA ARG A 99 1.86 -8.06 15.16
C ARG A 99 0.82 -6.94 15.10
N THR A 100 0.95 -6.05 14.13
CA THR A 100 -0.02 -4.98 13.92
C THR A 100 -1.30 -5.53 13.30
N ALA A 101 -1.19 -6.48 12.36
CA ALA A 101 -2.33 -7.19 11.78
C ALA A 101 -3.04 -8.07 12.83
N GLU A 102 -2.32 -8.74 13.73
CA GLU A 102 -2.92 -9.48 14.85
C GLU A 102 -3.78 -8.58 15.75
N ILE A 103 -3.30 -7.35 16.04
CA ILE A 103 -4.09 -6.36 16.79
C ILE A 103 -5.33 -5.96 16.01
N PHE A 104 -5.19 -5.67 14.71
CA PHE A 104 -6.34 -5.37 13.86
C PHE A 104 -7.38 -6.50 13.91
N LEU A 105 -6.99 -7.76 13.69
CA LEU A 105 -7.92 -8.89 13.71
C LEU A 105 -8.58 -9.11 15.08
N ALA A 106 -7.88 -8.79 16.17
CA ALA A 106 -8.46 -8.81 17.52
C ALA A 106 -9.50 -7.69 17.75
N GLU A 107 -9.34 -6.55 17.09
CA GLU A 107 -10.29 -5.42 17.12
C GLU A 107 -11.52 -5.66 16.22
N TYR A 108 -11.40 -6.51 15.20
CA TYR A 108 -12.47 -6.85 14.25
C TYR A 108 -12.74 -8.37 14.19
N PRO A 109 -13.37 -8.97 15.22
CA PRO A 109 -13.58 -10.42 15.30
C PRO A 109 -14.36 -11.02 14.13
N GLU A 110 -15.23 -10.23 13.48
CA GLU A 110 -15.98 -10.68 12.31
C GLU A 110 -15.10 -10.94 11.07
N LYS A 111 -13.85 -10.49 11.10
CA LYS A 111 -12.83 -10.65 10.05
C LYS A 111 -11.70 -11.61 10.44
N ALA A 112 -11.72 -12.14 11.66
CA ALA A 112 -10.65 -12.98 12.20
C ALA A 112 -10.40 -14.27 11.38
N ASP A 113 -11.45 -14.77 10.73
CA ASP A 113 -11.40 -15.99 9.91
C ASP A 113 -11.09 -15.70 8.41
N TYR A 114 -10.88 -14.43 8.02
CA TYR A 114 -10.64 -14.08 6.60
C TYR A 114 -9.21 -14.46 6.18
N PRO A 115 -9.02 -15.03 4.98
CA PRO A 115 -7.69 -15.13 4.36
C PRO A 115 -7.00 -13.76 4.34
N CYS A 116 -5.76 -13.75 4.82
CA CYS A 116 -4.96 -12.54 4.93
C CYS A 116 -3.75 -12.64 4.00
N ARG A 117 -3.39 -11.52 3.35
CA ARG A 117 -2.16 -11.38 2.58
C ARG A 117 -1.41 -10.11 2.99
N PHE A 118 -0.08 -10.16 2.89
CA PHE A 118 0.76 -8.99 3.08
C PHE A 118 1.31 -8.54 1.74
N ASP A 119 0.92 -7.35 1.32
CA ASP A 119 1.23 -6.83 0.00
C ASP A 119 2.23 -5.68 0.09
N VAL A 120 2.94 -5.42 -1.01
CA VAL A 120 3.84 -4.27 -1.14
C VAL A 120 3.50 -3.50 -2.42
N ALA A 121 3.30 -2.20 -2.28
CA ALA A 121 3.11 -1.28 -3.40
C ALA A 121 4.35 -0.39 -3.58
N ILE A 122 4.93 -0.37 -4.78
CA ILE A 122 6.08 0.45 -5.13
C ILE A 122 5.61 1.67 -5.91
N VAL A 123 5.75 2.85 -5.30
CA VAL A 123 5.40 4.13 -5.92
C VAL A 123 6.66 4.89 -6.27
N PHE A 124 6.79 5.31 -7.51
CA PHE A 124 7.84 6.21 -7.96
C PHE A 124 7.34 7.65 -7.96
N CYS A 125 8.15 8.55 -7.41
CA CYS A 125 7.87 9.97 -7.33
C CYS A 125 8.99 10.76 -8.01
N GLN A 126 8.62 11.63 -8.95
CA GLN A 126 9.52 12.54 -9.62
C GLN A 126 9.01 13.98 -9.54
N ARG A 127 9.93 14.93 -9.45
CA ARG A 127 9.61 16.36 -9.49
C ARG A 127 9.34 16.76 -10.93
N VAL A 128 8.19 17.37 -11.19
CA VAL A 128 7.84 17.86 -12.53
C VAL A 128 8.51 19.22 -12.72
N LEU A 129 9.60 19.26 -13.49
CA LEU A 129 10.20 20.53 -13.91
C LEU A 129 9.33 21.13 -15.01
N LYS A 130 8.87 22.37 -14.83
CA LYS A 130 8.22 23.17 -15.89
C LYS A 130 9.23 23.48 -17.01
N LYS A 131 9.50 22.53 -17.93
CA LYS A 131 10.12 22.82 -19.23
C LYS A 131 9.48 21.98 -20.33
N GLN A 132 9.20 22.67 -21.43
CA GLN A 132 8.46 22.25 -22.61
C GLN A 132 8.93 20.91 -23.19
N GLY A 133 7.96 20.08 -23.58
CA GLY A 133 8.08 19.16 -24.73
C GLY A 133 9.22 18.17 -24.70
N LYS A 134 9.18 17.18 -23.81
CA LYS A 134 9.82 15.90 -24.07
C LYS A 134 8.89 14.78 -23.61
N VAL A 135 8.27 14.10 -24.57
CA VAL A 135 7.58 12.83 -24.33
C VAL A 135 8.67 11.82 -23.97
N THR A 136 8.96 11.70 -22.68
CA THR A 136 9.74 10.57 -22.17
C THR A 136 8.78 9.40 -22.11
N ALA A 137 9.07 8.31 -22.82
CA ALA A 137 8.30 7.08 -22.70
C ALA A 137 8.18 6.72 -21.21
N ILE A 138 6.97 6.84 -20.70
CA ILE A 138 6.67 6.52 -19.31
C ILE A 138 6.64 4.98 -19.27
N PRO A 139 7.41 4.31 -18.39
CA PRO A 139 7.20 2.89 -18.13
C PRO A 139 5.72 2.65 -17.81
N GLU A 140 5.16 1.51 -18.19
CA GLU A 140 3.75 1.14 -17.97
C GLU A 140 3.35 1.28 -16.50
N ALA A 141 2.88 2.45 -16.10
CA ALA A 141 2.46 2.72 -14.73
C ALA A 141 1.06 2.13 -14.52
N ILE A 142 0.90 1.37 -13.43
CA ILE A 142 -0.38 0.76 -13.04
C ILE A 142 -1.42 1.86 -12.73
N ALA A 143 -0.97 2.93 -12.07
CA ALA A 143 -1.74 4.13 -11.79
C ALA A 143 -0.82 5.34 -11.67
N SER A 144 -1.34 6.55 -11.86
CA SER A 144 -0.55 7.77 -11.70
C SER A 144 -1.35 8.90 -11.07
N LEU A 145 -0.65 9.76 -10.32
CA LEU A 145 -1.17 10.98 -9.73
C LEU A 145 -0.18 12.10 -10.02
N SER A 146 -0.63 13.20 -10.62
CA SER A 146 0.23 14.35 -10.89
C SER A 146 -0.34 15.60 -10.23
N THR A 147 0.55 16.34 -9.56
CA THR A 147 0.33 17.68 -9.00
C THR A 147 1.16 18.68 -9.79
N ASN A 148 1.02 19.97 -9.48
CA ASN A 148 1.81 21.03 -10.11
C ASN A 148 3.34 20.90 -9.91
N GLU A 149 3.77 20.13 -8.91
CA GLU A 149 5.19 19.99 -8.55
C GLU A 149 5.71 18.55 -8.62
N LEU A 150 4.84 17.55 -8.48
CA LEU A 150 5.22 16.13 -8.38
C LEU A 150 4.37 15.27 -9.31
N SER A 151 4.98 14.24 -9.86
CA SER A 151 4.32 13.14 -10.55
C SER A 151 4.64 11.85 -9.80
N LEU A 152 3.60 11.13 -9.39
CA LEU A 152 3.66 9.84 -8.72
C LEU A 152 3.10 8.76 -9.65
N GLN A 153 3.73 7.59 -9.60
CA GLN A 153 3.39 6.44 -10.43
C GLN A 153 3.47 5.17 -9.59
N LEU A 154 2.38 4.41 -9.51
CA LEU A 154 2.40 3.06 -8.99
C LEU A 154 3.09 2.19 -10.04
N GLN A 155 4.31 1.76 -9.76
CA GLN A 155 5.12 0.97 -10.69
C GLN A 155 4.84 -0.53 -10.54
N GLU A 156 4.68 -0.99 -9.31
CA GLU A 156 4.52 -2.40 -9.02
C GLU A 156 3.58 -2.57 -7.83
N TYR A 157 2.68 -3.55 -7.92
CA TYR A 157 1.89 -4.04 -6.81
C TYR A 157 2.17 -5.53 -6.63
N ILE A 158 2.74 -5.90 -5.49
CA ILE A 158 3.21 -7.24 -5.20
C ILE A 158 2.26 -7.88 -4.20
N PRO A 159 1.28 -8.69 -4.66
CA PRO A 159 0.43 -9.45 -3.75
C PRO A 159 1.25 -10.54 -3.06
N SER A 160 0.93 -10.86 -1.80
CA SER A 160 1.64 -11.90 -1.03
C SER A 160 3.16 -11.72 -1.10
N ALA A 161 3.62 -10.47 -0.88
CA ALA A 161 5.02 -10.09 -0.98
C ALA A 161 5.91 -10.88 -0.02
N PHE A 162 5.34 -11.32 1.10
CA PHE A 162 5.92 -12.30 1.99
C PHE A 162 4.80 -13.12 2.62
N GLU A 163 5.11 -14.40 2.80
CA GLU A 163 4.33 -15.34 3.59
C GLU A 163 4.97 -15.45 4.97
N LEU A 164 4.26 -16.09 5.90
CA LEU A 164 4.82 -16.55 7.18
C LEU A 164 4.82 -18.07 7.24
#